data_AF-A0A2E5UP72-F1
#
_entry.id   AF-A0A2E5UP72-F1
#
_cell.length_a   1.000
_cell.length_b   1.000
_cell.length_c   1.000
_cell.angle_alpha   90.00
_cell.angle_beta   90.00
_cell.angle_gamma   90.00
#
_symmetry.space_group_name_H-M   'P 1'
#
loop_
_entity.id
_entity.type
_entity.pdbx_description
1 polymer ?
#
loop_
_entity_poly.entity_id
_entity_poly.type
_entity_poly.pdbx_seq_one_letter_code
_entity_poly.pdbx_strand_id
1 'polypeptide(L)'
;MNSKTSLIFYNVIDINMKDSQLSSFQLYNCLKICKKRGSIYMDLGVSQTPESKNPLEPKFSLIKFKESFGCKGSMRIAYEKEFSVEF
;
A
#
# COMPACT_ATOMS: atom_id res chain seq x y z
N MET A 1 -10.89 9.79 9.57
CA MET A 1 -10.57 9.13 8.28
C MET A 1 -11.38 9.80 7.19
N ASN A 2 -10.82 10.02 5.99
CA ASN A 2 -11.55 10.68 4.90
C ASN A 2 -12.67 9.74 4.39
N SER A 3 -13.94 10.16 4.46
CA SER A 3 -15.10 9.34 4.08
C SER A 3 -15.13 8.95 2.59
N LYS A 4 -14.34 9.62 1.76
CA LYS A 4 -14.22 9.33 0.32
C LYS A 4 -13.13 8.31 0.00
N THR A 5 -12.40 7.83 1.01
CA THR A 5 -11.24 6.93 0.83
C THR A 5 -11.41 5.64 1.61
N SER A 6 -11.20 4.51 0.93
CA SER A 6 -11.04 3.21 1.57
C SER A 6 -9.58 2.81 1.60
N LEU A 7 -9.10 2.32 2.75
CA LEU A 7 -7.71 1.91 2.94
C LEU A 7 -7.62 0.38 2.99
N ILE A 8 -6.71 -0.18 2.19
CA ILE A 8 -6.34 -1.59 2.28
C ILE A 8 -5.18 -1.71 3.26
N PHE A 9 -5.47 -2.21 4.47
CA PHE A 9 -4.45 -2.40 5.50
C PHE A 9 -3.57 -3.62 5.24
N TYR A 10 -4.18 -4.75 4.87
CA TYR A 10 -3.48 -5.99 4.61
C TYR A 10 -4.01 -6.66 3.35
N ASN A 11 -3.08 -7.06 2.49
CA ASN A 11 -3.32 -7.97 1.38
C ASN A 11 -2.30 -9.10 1.49
N VAL A 12 -2.76 -10.26 1.99
CA VAL A 12 -1.90 -11.40 2.29
C VAL A 12 -2.37 -12.58 1.48
N ILE A 13 -1.40 -13.28 0.89
CA ILE A 13 -1.58 -14.55 0.22
C ILE A 13 -0.62 -15.58 0.84
N ASP A 14 -1.01 -16.85 0.75
CA ASP A 14 -0.11 -17.95 1.09
C ASP A 14 1.13 -17.91 0.17
N ILE A 15 2.31 -18.16 0.73
CA ILE A 15 3.58 -18.14 0.00
C ILE A 15 3.60 -19.16 -1.15
N ASN A 16 2.90 -20.28 -1.00
CA ASN A 16 2.76 -21.30 -2.03
C ASN A 16 1.92 -20.82 -3.22
N MET A 17 1.19 -19.72 -3.05
CA MET A 17 0.36 -19.10 -4.07
C MET A 17 0.95 -17.78 -4.59
N LYS A 18 2.23 -17.47 -4.29
CA LYS A 18 2.88 -16.21 -4.69
C LYS A 18 2.84 -15.93 -6.19
N ASP A 19 2.89 -16.97 -7.02
CA ASP A 19 2.90 -16.88 -8.48
C ASP A 19 1.48 -16.89 -9.08
N SER A 20 0.46 -16.98 -8.22
CA SER A 20 -0.95 -16.89 -8.61
C SER A 20 -1.41 -15.43 -8.73
N GLN A 21 -2.59 -15.24 -9.33
CA GLN A 21 -3.24 -13.93 -9.43
C GLN A 21 -4.14 -13.60 -8.23
N LEU A 22 -4.01 -14.32 -7.11
CA LEU A 22 -4.92 -14.14 -5.95
C LEU A 22 -4.85 -12.74 -5.34
N SER A 23 -3.65 -12.19 -5.15
CA SER A 23 -3.48 -10.82 -4.66
C SER A 23 -4.22 -9.81 -5.54
N SER A 24 -4.13 -9.98 -6.86
CA SER A 24 -4.80 -9.13 -7.82
C SER A 24 -6.32 -9.29 -7.75
N PHE A 25 -6.80 -10.53 -7.61
CA PHE A 25 -8.21 -10.84 -7.48
C PHE A 25 -8.82 -10.29 -6.19
N GLN A 26 -8.11 -10.40 -5.06
CA GLN A 26 -8.51 -9.82 -3.77
C GLN A 26 -8.69 -8.30 -3.90
N LEU A 27 -7.69 -7.60 -4.43
CA LEU A 27 -7.76 -6.14 -4.62
C LEU A 27 -8.87 -5.71 -5.57
N TYR A 28 -9.09 -6.44 -6.66
CA TYR A 28 -10.19 -6.16 -7.59
C TYR A 28 -11.57 -6.28 -6.91
N ASN A 29 -11.77 -7.28 -6.06
CA ASN A 29 -13.01 -7.41 -5.29
C ASN A 29 -13.14 -6.31 -4.22
N CYS A 30 -12.03 -5.94 -3.56
CA CYS A 30 -12.03 -4.78 -2.68
C CYS A 30 -12.44 -3.50 -3.44
N LEU A 31 -11.95 -3.30 -4.67
CA LEU A 31 -12.32 -2.15 -5.51
C LEU A 31 -13.82 -2.07 -5.75
N LYS A 32 -14.46 -3.20 -6.06
CA LYS A 32 -15.92 -3.29 -6.20
C LYS A 32 -16.65 -2.90 -4.91
N ILE A 33 -16.19 -3.40 -3.76
CA ILE A 33 -16.79 -3.09 -2.45
C ILE A 33 -16.65 -1.60 -2.13
N CYS A 34 -15.46 -1.03 -2.35
CA CYS A 34 -15.18 0.39 -2.11
C CYS A 34 -16.09 1.28 -2.97
N LYS A 35 -16.23 0.95 -4.26
CA LYS A 35 -17.14 1.65 -5.18
C LYS A 35 -18.60 1.55 -4.72
N LYS A 36 -19.06 0.35 -4.32
CA LYS A 36 -20.43 0.14 -3.82
C LYS A 36 -20.71 0.96 -2.54
N ARG A 37 -19.69 1.19 -1.71
CA ARG A 37 -19.77 1.99 -0.47
C ARG A 37 -19.61 3.50 -0.70
N GLY A 38 -19.44 3.95 -1.95
CA GLY A 38 -19.30 5.37 -2.28
C GLY A 38 -17.90 5.96 -2.07
N SER A 39 -16.87 5.12 -1.89
CA SER A 39 -15.49 5.61 -1.91
C SER A 39 -15.08 6.01 -3.33
N ILE A 40 -14.40 7.15 -3.42
CA ILE A 40 -13.85 7.69 -4.67
C ILE A 40 -12.39 7.25 -4.84
N TYR A 41 -11.69 7.05 -3.72
CA TYR A 41 -10.30 6.61 -3.69
C TYR A 41 -10.13 5.29 -2.95
N MET A 42 -9.21 4.47 -3.46
CA MET A 42 -8.65 3.33 -2.74
C MET A 42 -7.18 3.60 -2.48
N ASP A 43 -6.78 3.55 -1.22
CA ASP A 43 -5.40 3.68 -0.78
C ASP A 43 -4.79 2.28 -0.57
N LEU A 44 -3.70 1.99 -1.28
CA LEU A 44 -2.94 0.74 -1.19
C LEU A 44 -1.68 0.87 -0.30
N GLY A 45 -1.56 1.98 0.43
CA GLY A 45 -0.47 2.23 1.36
C GLY A 45 0.87 2.54 0.70
N VAL A 46 1.90 2.61 1.52
CA VAL A 46 3.29 2.91 1.13
C VAL A 46 3.92 1.78 0.32
N SER A 47 4.95 2.12 -0.47
CA SER A 47 5.64 1.17 -1.37
C SER A 47 7.14 1.13 -1.10
N GLN A 48 7.52 0.99 0.17
CA GLN A 48 8.91 0.93 0.61
C GLN A 48 9.38 -0.52 0.86
N THR A 49 10.69 -0.70 1.04
CA THR A 49 11.34 -1.94 1.49
C THR A 49 11.81 -1.74 2.94
N PRO A 50 10.96 -1.98 3.96
CA PRO A 50 11.32 -1.72 5.35
C PRO A 50 12.55 -2.50 5.83
N GLU A 51 12.83 -3.64 5.20
CA GLU A 51 13.94 -4.53 5.56
C GLU A 51 15.30 -4.08 4.98
N SER A 52 15.32 -3.06 4.13
CA SER A 52 16.54 -2.50 3.56
C SER A 52 17.26 -1.58 4.54
N LYS A 53 18.54 -1.25 4.27
CA LYS A 53 19.34 -0.38 5.14
C LYS A 53 18.69 1.00 5.31
N ASN A 54 18.12 1.55 4.24
CA ASN A 54 17.28 2.74 4.32
C ASN A 54 15.81 2.28 4.18
N PRO A 55 15.02 2.26 5.27
CA PRO A 55 13.67 1.69 5.27
C PRO A 55 12.66 2.46 4.38
N LEU A 56 13.05 3.62 3.85
CA LEU A 56 12.28 4.42 2.89
C LEU A 56 12.63 4.09 1.43
N GLU A 57 13.55 3.16 1.17
CA GLU A 57 13.89 2.74 -0.19
C GLU A 57 12.66 2.22 -0.94
N PRO A 58 12.43 2.67 -2.19
CA PRO A 58 11.27 2.27 -2.96
C PRO A 58 11.35 0.80 -3.34
N LYS A 59 10.25 0.06 -3.12
CA LYS A 59 10.08 -1.31 -3.61
C LYS A 59 9.44 -1.28 -4.99
N PHE A 60 10.26 -1.21 -6.05
CA PHE A 60 9.77 -1.03 -7.43
C PHE A 60 8.78 -2.11 -7.89
N SER A 61 8.94 -3.37 -7.47
CA SER A 61 7.97 -4.42 -7.79
C SER A 61 6.59 -4.14 -7.20
N LEU A 62 6.53 -3.64 -5.96
CA LEU A 62 5.30 -3.24 -5.29
C LEU A 62 4.70 -1.97 -5.93
N ILE A 63 5.53 -1.02 -6.37
CA ILE A 63 5.08 0.15 -7.12
C ILE A 63 4.39 -0.29 -8.42
N LYS A 64 5.08 -1.09 -9.24
CA LYS A 64 4.53 -1.59 -10.52
C LYS A 64 3.25 -2.39 -10.33
N PHE A 65 3.19 -3.23 -9.30
CA PHE A 65 1.98 -3.97 -8.94
C PHE A 65 0.81 -3.05 -8.62
N LYS A 66 1.01 -1.94 -7.92
CA LYS A 66 -0.07 -0.96 -7.65
C LYS A 66 -0.45 -0.19 -8.91
N GLU A 67 0.54 0.21 -9.72
CA GLU A 67 0.32 0.92 -10.98
C GLU A 67 -0.50 0.10 -11.98
N SER A 68 -0.41 -1.24 -11.97
CA SER A 68 -1.26 -2.08 -12.83
C SER A 68 -2.76 -2.00 -12.50
N PHE A 69 -3.15 -1.47 -11.34
CA PHE A 69 -4.55 -1.16 -10.99
C PHE A 69 -4.95 0.29 -11.30
N GLY A 70 -4.07 1.06 -11.96
CA GLY A 70 -4.29 2.48 -12.25
C GLY A 70 -4.00 3.42 -11.07
N CYS A 71 -3.29 2.94 -10.04
CA CYS A 71 -2.87 3.79 -8.94
C CYS A 71 -1.87 4.86 -9.39
N LYS A 72 -1.93 6.02 -8.75
CA LYS A 72 -0.96 7.11 -8.94
C LYS A 72 -0.13 7.26 -7.67
N GLY A 73 1.19 7.23 -7.81
CA GLY A 73 2.12 7.45 -6.71
C GLY A 73 2.23 8.93 -6.31
N SER A 74 2.58 9.18 -5.05
CA SER A 74 2.98 10.50 -4.55
C SER A 74 4.16 10.31 -3.61
N MET A 75 5.26 11.02 -3.86
CA MET A 75 6.40 11.05 -2.94
C MET A 75 6.11 12.02 -1.79
N ARG A 76 6.48 11.61 -0.58
CA ARG A 76 6.36 12.44 0.62
C ARG A 76 7.67 12.37 1.40
N ILE A 77 8.04 13.48 2.02
CA ILE A 77 9.16 13.53 2.97
C ILE A 77 8.64 12.97 4.29
N ALA A 78 9.33 11.98 4.85
CA ALA A 78 9.08 11.46 6.17
C ALA A 78 10.13 12.04 7.13
N TYR A 79 9.69 12.64 8.22
CA TYR A 79 10.56 13.14 9.28
C TYR A 79 10.68 12.08 10.37
N GLU A 80 11.90 11.83 10.81
CA GLU A 80 12.18 11.03 12.00
C GLU A 80 12.14 11.93 13.24
N LYS A 81 11.52 11.44 14.33
CA LYS A 81 11.55 12.14 15.61
C LYS A 81 12.76 11.65 16.40
N GLU A 82 13.75 12.51 16.54
CA GLU A 82 14.84 12.27 17.49
C GLU A 82 14.32 12.49 18.91
N PHE A 83 14.51 11.48 19.77
CA PHE A 83 14.26 11.62 21.20
C PHE A 83 15.61 11.92 21.86
N SER A 84 15.88 13.20 22.13
CA SER A 84 16.96 13.57 23.04
C SER A 84 16.57 13.15 24.45
N VAL A 85 17.27 12.16 24.99
CA VAL A 85 17.17 11.81 26.41
C VAL A 85 18.07 12.80 27.14
N GLU A 86 17.50 13.88 27.67
CA GLU A 86 18.18 14.70 28.66
C GLU A 86 18.19 13.90 29.97
N PHE A 87 19.39 13.53 30.44
CA PHE A 87 19.63 12.96 31.75
C PHE A 87 19.80 14.07 32.79
#